data_AF-A0A2K9CDP6-F1
#
_entry.id   AF-A0A2K9CDP6-F1
#
_cell.length_a   1.000
_cell.length_b   1.000
_cell.length_c   1.000
_cell.angle_alpha   90.00
_cell.angle_beta   90.00
_cell.angle_gamma   90.00
#
_symmetry.space_group_name_H-M   'P 1'
#
loop_
_entity.id
_entity.type
_entity.pdbx_description
1 polymer ?
#
loop_
_entity_poly.entity_id
_entity_poly.type
_entity_poly.pdbx_seq_one_letter_code
_entity_poly.pdbx_strand_id
1 'polypeptide(L)'
;MSCYTLYDENRNPCGHICGDLGPHCAECGDVSANLCDYPVGDGKTCDRTLCRYCSTKVAPDVHYCAAHHTEWKAFRDAGGVKRELENVVPFKGA
;
A
#
# COMPACT_ATOMS: atom_id res chain seq x y z
N MET A 1 3.95 -10.42 -24.43
CA MET A 1 2.77 -9.56 -24.14
C MET A 1 2.05 -10.19 -22.97
N SER A 2 1.88 -9.44 -21.89
CA SER A 2 1.24 -9.94 -20.67
C SER A 2 -0.28 -9.87 -20.81
N CYS A 3 -0.99 -10.82 -20.18
CA CYS A 3 -2.44 -10.82 -20.07
C CYS A 3 -2.81 -10.84 -18.58
N TYR A 4 -3.82 -10.06 -18.21
CA TYR A 4 -4.23 -9.83 -16.82
C TYR A 4 -5.71 -10.16 -16.68
N THR A 5 -6.07 -10.77 -15.57
CA THR A 5 -7.47 -11.07 -15.24
C THR A 5 -8.13 -9.83 -14.65
N LEU A 6 -9.28 -9.47 -15.19
CA LEU A 6 -10.14 -8.45 -14.61
C LEU A 6 -11.05 -9.10 -13.57
N TYR A 7 -11.24 -8.41 -12.44
CA TYR A 7 -12.07 -8.86 -11.34
C TYR A 7 -13.20 -7.87 -11.07
N ASP A 8 -14.37 -8.37 -10.67
CA ASP A 8 -15.47 -7.55 -10.17
C ASP A 8 -15.23 -7.07 -8.72
N GLU A 9 -16.21 -6.34 -8.16
CA GLU A 9 -16.17 -5.85 -6.77
C GLU A 9 -16.08 -6.97 -5.71
N ASN A 10 -16.53 -8.19 -6.05
CA ASN A 10 -16.49 -9.38 -5.19
C ASN A 10 -15.28 -10.28 -5.49
N ARG A 11 -14.35 -9.82 -6.33
CA ARG A 11 -13.15 -10.54 -6.77
C ARG A 11 -13.43 -11.80 -7.60
N ASN A 12 -14.56 -11.85 -8.31
CA ASN A 12 -14.80 -12.88 -9.31
C ASN A 12 -14.14 -12.49 -10.64
N PRO A 13 -13.49 -13.43 -11.35
CA PRO A 13 -12.98 -13.17 -12.70
C PRO A 13 -14.12 -12.79 -13.65
N CYS A 14 -14.02 -11.64 -14.31
CA CYS A 14 -15.05 -11.14 -15.24
C CYS A 14 -14.53 -10.84 -16.65
N GLY A 15 -13.22 -10.94 -16.87
CA GLY A 15 -12.61 -10.73 -18.18
C GLY A 15 -11.09 -10.83 -18.16
N HIS A 16 -10.47 -10.51 -19.30
CA HIS A 16 -9.02 -10.35 -19.40
C HIS A 16 -8.65 -9.19 -20.31
N ILE A 17 -7.51 -8.58 -20.06
CA ILE A 17 -6.88 -7.56 -20.90
C ILE A 17 -5.45 -7.96 -21.17
N CYS A 18 -4.98 -7.78 -22.42
CA CYS A 18 -3.61 -8.07 -22.80
C CYS A 18 -2.95 -6.81 -23.36
N GLY A 19 -1.70 -6.57 -23.00
CA GLY A 19 -0.97 -5.38 -23.45
C GLY A 19 0.20 -5.02 -22.55
N ASP A 20 0.80 -3.87 -22.83
CA ASP A 20 1.70 -3.18 -21.91
C ASP A 20 0.87 -2.18 -21.11
N LEU A 21 0.54 -2.55 -19.87
CA LEU A 21 -0.32 -1.76 -18.97
C LEU A 21 0.49 -1.04 -17.90
N GLY A 22 1.81 -0.94 -18.09
CA GLY A 22 2.74 -0.37 -17.13
C GLY A 22 3.26 -1.39 -16.11
N PRO A 23 3.81 -0.91 -14.97
CA PRO A 23 4.46 -1.75 -14.00
C PRO A 23 3.54 -2.83 -13.43
N HIS A 24 4.10 -4.01 -13.21
CA HIS A 24 3.40 -5.12 -12.57
C HIS A 24 3.45 -5.01 -11.04
N CYS A 25 2.39 -5.47 -10.39
CA CYS A 25 2.37 -5.75 -8.97
C CYS A 25 3.46 -6.77 -8.64
N ALA A 26 4.36 -6.41 -7.75
CA ALA A 26 5.49 -7.25 -7.35
C ALA A 26 5.05 -8.53 -6.59
N GLU A 27 3.81 -8.59 -6.09
CA GLU A 27 3.29 -9.72 -5.31
C GLU A 27 2.57 -10.77 -6.18
N CYS A 28 1.75 -10.32 -7.16
CA CYS A 28 0.87 -11.22 -7.91
C CYS A 28 0.96 -11.08 -9.44
N GLY A 29 1.78 -10.14 -9.94
CA GLY A 29 1.95 -9.90 -11.38
C GLY A 29 0.81 -9.13 -12.06
N ASP A 30 -0.26 -8.79 -11.32
CA ASP A 30 -1.37 -7.97 -11.82
C ASP A 30 -0.91 -6.53 -12.17
N VAL A 31 -1.76 -5.71 -12.78
CA VAL A 31 -1.44 -4.31 -13.08
C VAL A 31 -1.26 -3.52 -11.78
N SER A 32 -0.13 -2.81 -11.66
CA SER A 32 0.13 -1.95 -10.49
C SER A 32 -0.79 -0.73 -10.50
N ALA A 33 -1.29 -0.38 -9.33
CA ALA A 33 -2.12 0.81 -9.11
C ALA A 33 -1.53 1.75 -8.05
N ASN A 34 -0.76 1.21 -7.11
CA ASN A 34 -0.22 1.93 -5.95
C ASN A 34 1.27 1.61 -5.80
N LEU A 35 1.98 2.46 -5.05
CA LEU A 35 3.33 2.20 -4.55
C LEU A 35 3.28 1.96 -3.04
N CYS A 36 4.31 1.29 -2.51
CA CYS A 36 4.48 1.14 -1.07
C CYS A 36 5.16 2.38 -0.48
N ASP A 37 4.41 3.18 0.25
CA ASP A 37 4.85 4.46 0.82
C ASP A 37 5.56 4.31 2.16
N TYR A 38 5.90 3.09 2.58
CA TYR A 38 6.54 2.87 3.88
C TYR A 38 7.93 3.52 3.91
N PRO A 39 8.25 4.37 4.90
CA PRO A 39 9.54 5.03 4.99
C PRO A 39 10.67 4.03 5.23
N VAL A 40 11.74 4.11 4.43
CA VAL A 40 12.92 3.22 4.54
C VAL A 40 14.19 3.97 4.98
N GLY A 41 14.05 5.21 5.45
CA GLY A 41 15.15 6.10 5.82
C GLY A 41 15.55 7.07 4.70
N ASP A 42 16.37 8.07 5.03
CA ASP A 42 16.92 9.07 4.10
C ASP A 42 15.88 9.80 3.23
N GLY A 43 14.66 10.00 3.75
CA GLY A 43 13.56 10.61 3.01
C GLY A 43 13.01 9.76 1.86
N LYS A 44 13.29 8.46 1.84
CA LYS A 44 12.83 7.52 0.80
C LYS A 44 11.72 6.61 1.29
N THR A 45 10.99 6.07 0.32
CA THR A 45 9.92 5.10 0.48
C THR A 45 10.31 3.75 -0.14
N CYS A 46 9.59 2.69 0.23
CA CYS A 46 9.82 1.35 -0.28
C CYS A 46 9.59 1.25 -1.80
N ASP A 47 8.63 2.01 -2.35
CA ASP A 47 8.31 2.12 -3.79
C ASP A 47 7.99 0.80 -4.50
N ARG A 48 7.71 -0.27 -3.74
CA ARG A 48 7.24 -1.54 -4.32
C ARG A 48 5.93 -1.30 -5.06
N THR A 49 5.86 -1.72 -6.32
CA THR A 49 4.65 -1.66 -7.16
C THR A 49 3.61 -2.67 -6.70
N LEU A 50 2.37 -2.21 -6.49
CA LEU A 50 1.29 -3.01 -5.91
C LEU A 50 -0.02 -2.77 -6.68
N CYS A 51 -0.76 -3.84 -6.97
CA CYS A 51 -2.15 -3.71 -7.39
C CYS A 51 -3.04 -3.31 -6.20
N ARG A 52 -4.27 -2.88 -6.47
CA ARG A 52 -5.23 -2.44 -5.44
C ARG A 52 -5.48 -3.49 -4.35
N TYR A 53 -5.37 -4.77 -4.69
CA TYR A 53 -5.59 -5.89 -3.77
C TYR A 53 -4.39 -6.21 -2.89
N CYS A 54 -3.17 -5.99 -3.39
CA CYS A 54 -1.93 -6.27 -2.67
C CYS A 54 -1.43 -5.07 -1.86
N SER A 55 -1.99 -3.88 -2.09
CA SER A 55 -1.77 -2.69 -1.28
C SER A 55 -2.78 -2.60 -0.14
N THR A 56 -2.33 -2.22 1.06
CA THR A 56 -3.21 -1.84 2.17
C THR A 56 -3.17 -0.33 2.35
N LYS A 57 -4.32 0.34 2.21
CA LYS A 57 -4.43 1.79 2.46
C LYS A 57 -4.41 2.05 3.98
N VAL A 58 -3.46 2.85 4.45
CA VAL A 58 -3.29 3.18 5.87
C VAL A 58 -3.67 4.63 6.20
N ALA A 59 -3.66 5.52 5.21
CA ALA A 59 -4.12 6.91 5.28
C ALA A 59 -4.57 7.38 3.87
N PRO A 60 -5.17 8.58 3.71
CA PRO A 60 -5.42 9.15 2.39
C PRO A 60 -4.13 9.16 1.56
N ASP A 61 -4.20 8.55 0.38
CA ASP A 61 -3.09 8.42 -0.57
C ASP A 61 -1.79 7.79 -0.02
N VAL A 62 -1.88 7.01 1.06
CA VAL A 62 -0.76 6.24 1.63
C VAL A 62 -1.10 4.75 1.67
N HIS A 63 -0.29 3.95 0.99
CA HIS A 63 -0.49 2.51 0.81
C HIS A 63 0.77 1.73 1.19
N TYR A 64 0.63 0.64 1.92
CA TYR A 64 1.75 -0.25 2.27
C TYR A 64 1.60 -1.64 1.65
N CYS A 65 2.74 -2.28 1.34
CA CYS A 65 2.78 -3.71 1.02
C CYS A 65 2.49 -4.55 2.27
N ALA A 66 2.21 -5.85 2.08
CA ALA A 66 1.87 -6.75 3.19
C ALA A 66 2.93 -6.80 4.31
N ALA A 67 4.21 -6.82 3.94
CA ALA A 67 5.32 -6.81 4.90
C ALA A 67 5.33 -5.54 5.75
N HIS A 68 5.39 -4.37 5.11
CA HIS A 68 5.44 -3.10 5.80
C HIS A 68 4.13 -2.71 6.51
N HIS A 69 2.98 -3.19 6.03
CA HIS A 69 1.73 -3.06 6.79
C HIS A 69 1.78 -3.84 8.11
N THR A 70 2.43 -5.01 8.12
CA THR A 70 2.63 -5.80 9.34
C THR A 70 3.52 -5.06 10.34
N GLU A 71 4.64 -4.49 9.87
CA GLU A 71 5.54 -3.69 10.70
C GLU A 71 4.87 -2.42 11.23
N TRP A 72 4.17 -1.67 10.36
CA TRP A 72 3.41 -0.49 10.75
C TRP A 72 2.33 -0.82 11.79
N LYS A 73 1.61 -1.92 11.59
CA LYS A 73 0.58 -2.36 12.52
C LYS A 73 1.19 -2.67 13.89
N ALA A 74 2.31 -3.39 13.94
CA ALA A 74 3.01 -3.66 15.19
C ALA A 74 3.45 -2.37 15.90
N PHE A 75 4.05 -1.43 15.17
CA PHE A 75 4.44 -0.12 15.70
C PHE A 75 3.25 0.67 16.25
N ARG A 76 2.15 0.71 15.49
CA ARG A 76 0.92 1.41 15.86
C ARG A 76 0.29 0.79 17.11
N ASP A 77 0.14 -0.53 17.13
CA ASP A 77 -0.51 -1.27 18.22
C ASP A 77 0.34 -1.20 19.51
N ALA A 78 1.65 -1.03 19.40
CA ALA A 78 2.56 -0.72 20.51
C ALA A 78 2.49 0.74 20.99
N GLY A 79 1.59 1.56 20.44
CA GLY A 79 1.40 2.96 20.82
C GLY A 79 2.37 3.94 20.16
N GLY A 80 3.15 3.50 19.16
CA GLY A 80 4.14 4.32 18.49
C GLY A 80 3.56 5.60 17.89
N VAL A 81 2.40 5.51 17.22
CA VAL A 81 1.73 6.69 16.64
C VAL A 81 1.41 7.75 17.70
N LYS A 82 0.90 7.33 18.86
CA LYS A 82 0.60 8.26 19.96
C LYS A 82 1.87 8.96 20.44
N ARG A 83 2.96 8.20 20.64
CA ARG A 83 4.26 8.72 21.08
C ARG A 83 4.86 9.72 20.10
N GLU A 84 4.79 9.46 18.80
CA GLU A 84 5.33 10.40 17.80
C GLU A 84 4.47 11.67 17.67
N LEU A 85 3.14 11.54 17.84
CA LEU A 85 2.21 12.65 17.68
C LEU A 85 1.96 13.48 18.94
N GLU A 86 2.35 13.00 20.13
CA GLU A 86 2.10 13.69 21.40
C GLU A 86 2.70 15.10 21.47
N ASN A 87 3.76 15.34 20.69
CA ASN A 87 4.46 16.62 20.62
C ASN A 87 4.05 17.47 19.40
N VAL A 88 3.13 16.99 18.56
CA VAL A 88 2.65 17.70 17.37
C VAL A 88 1.49 18.61 17.77
N VAL A 89 1.64 19.91 17.51
CA VAL A 89 0.85 21.03 18.07
C VAL A 89 -0.69 20.95 17.91
N PRO A 90 -1.32 20.20 16.98
CA PRO A 90 -2.78 20.05 16.98
C PRO A 90 -3.35 19.22 18.14
N PHE A 91 -2.52 18.43 18.86
CA PHE A 91 -2.98 17.53 19.93
C PHE A 91 -2.80 18.06 21.35
N LYS A 92 -2.22 19.25 21.55
CA LYS A 92 -2.22 19.93 22.85
C LYS A 92 -3.61 20.53 23.13
N GLY A 93 -4.56 19.69 23.52
CA GLY A 93 -5.83 20.11 24.13
C GLY A 93 -7.09 20.00 23.25
N ALA A 94 -7.33 18.83 22.66
CA ALA A 94 -8.68 18.42 22.25
C ALA A 94 -9.33 17.56 23.35
#